data_AF-A0A968XXI0-F1
#
_entry.id   AF-A0A968XXI0-F1
#
_cell.length_a   1.000
_cell.length_b   1.000
_cell.length_c   1.000
_cell.angle_alpha   90.00
_cell.angle_beta   90.00
_cell.angle_gamma   90.00
#
_symmetry.space_group_name_H-M   'P 1'
#
loop_
_entity.id
_entity.type
_entity.pdbx_description
1 polymer ?
#
loop_
_entity_poly.entity_id
_entity_poly.type
_entity_poly.pdbx_seq_one_letter_code
_entity_poly.pdbx_strand_id
1 'polypeptide(L)'
;MASYRDWRADWEVLRQRDWTLTKLGFCLLAVPWATGAAAFHWLAAVPESPNCQTSHWAKADLARLQCLQQKMRTGESRQVLAGIRQLKDWPQDSPVYLVSQQLLEDWSVVAWSQAQVEFDAGEWETSARLVAEIPRQFELWNHAQARSTLWKNVQSQGEQLYGLAQAAIQAQNWAEALKHAQALTHLENDYWRRQGIRELPSLIQARQASAQDAASPGPLASSPLAPRAANPASQRTPLRLSPPLVVSLNRPSSVEPAQVRPEFSVA
;
A
#
# COMPACT_ATOMS: atom_id res chain seq x y z
N MET A 1 -84.09 28.79 -29.97
CA MET A 1 -83.25 29.59 -29.05
C MET A 1 -83.61 29.19 -27.63
N ALA A 2 -82.91 28.19 -27.07
CA ALA A 2 -83.05 27.81 -25.67
C ALA A 2 -81.67 27.38 -25.12
N SER A 3 -81.25 28.14 -24.10
CA SER A 3 -80.28 27.85 -23.05
C SER A 3 -78.91 27.26 -23.40
N TYR A 4 -77.93 28.14 -23.60
CA TYR A 4 -76.48 27.85 -23.50
C TYR A 4 -75.91 28.27 -22.13
N ARG A 5 -76.77 28.43 -21.10
CA ARG A 5 -76.42 29.19 -19.88
C ARG A 5 -76.10 28.35 -18.65
N ASP A 6 -76.24 27.02 -18.70
CA ASP A 6 -76.08 26.15 -17.52
C ASP A 6 -74.71 25.48 -17.38
N TRP A 7 -73.85 25.48 -18.41
CA TRP A 7 -72.58 24.76 -18.36
C TRP A 7 -71.51 25.38 -17.44
N ARG A 8 -71.72 26.58 -16.87
CA ARG A 8 -70.75 27.19 -15.93
C ARG A 8 -70.94 26.75 -14.48
N ALA A 9 -72.13 26.32 -14.08
CA ALA A 9 -72.42 25.96 -12.69
C ALA A 9 -71.84 24.58 -12.29
N ASP A 10 -71.69 23.67 -13.25
CA ASP A 10 -71.19 22.31 -12.99
C ASP A 10 -69.65 22.24 -12.77
N TRP A 11 -68.89 23.22 -13.27
CA TRP A 11 -67.42 23.21 -13.13
C TRP A 11 -66.93 23.53 -11.71
N GLU A 12 -67.71 24.25 -10.90
CA GLU A 12 -67.31 24.58 -9.53
C GLU A 12 -67.49 23.39 -8.57
N VAL A 13 -68.50 22.56 -8.81
CA VAL A 13 -68.79 21.34 -8.01
C VAL A 13 -67.76 20.24 -8.30
N LEU A 14 -67.34 20.06 -9.56
CA LEU A 14 -66.27 19.11 -9.91
C LEU A 14 -64.91 19.57 -9.36
N ARG A 15 -64.59 20.87 -9.45
CA ARG A 15 -63.35 21.45 -8.90
C ARG A 15 -63.25 21.31 -7.37
N GLN A 16 -64.36 21.41 -6.63
CA GLN A 16 -64.36 21.20 -5.17
C GLN A 16 -64.16 19.73 -4.79
N ARG A 17 -64.78 18.80 -5.53
CA ARG A 17 -64.66 17.35 -5.27
C ARG A 17 -63.26 16.81 -5.58
N ASP A 18 -62.63 17.29 -6.64
CA ASP A 18 -61.25 16.95 -7.00
C ASP A 18 -60.25 17.40 -5.93
N TRP A 19 -60.51 18.52 -5.27
CA TRP A 19 -59.61 19.04 -4.23
C TRP A 19 -59.64 18.19 -2.95
N THR A 20 -60.79 17.61 -2.60
CA THR A 20 -60.89 16.69 -1.45
C THR A 20 -60.24 15.34 -1.73
N LEU A 21 -60.41 14.78 -2.93
CA LEU A 21 -59.79 13.52 -3.34
C LEU A 21 -58.28 13.65 -3.51
N THR A 22 -57.79 14.78 -4.05
CA THR A 22 -56.35 15.05 -4.17
C THR A 22 -55.69 15.16 -2.79
N LYS A 23 -56.34 15.82 -1.82
CA LYS A 23 -55.87 15.89 -0.43
C LYS A 23 -55.83 14.51 0.23
N LEU A 24 -56.87 13.70 0.02
CA LEU A 24 -56.97 12.37 0.60
C LEU A 24 -55.92 11.41 0.02
N GLY A 25 -55.68 11.49 -1.30
CA GLY A 25 -54.59 10.76 -1.96
C GLY A 25 -53.20 11.17 -1.47
N PHE A 26 -52.96 12.47 -1.27
CA PHE A 26 -51.70 12.97 -0.74
C PHE A 26 -51.47 12.51 0.72
N CYS A 27 -52.52 12.54 1.56
CA CYS A 27 -52.44 12.00 2.92
C CYS A 27 -52.11 10.50 2.93
N LEU A 28 -52.68 9.72 2.01
CA LEU A 28 -52.45 8.27 1.93
C LEU A 28 -51.02 7.92 1.49
N LEU A 29 -50.39 8.77 0.68
CA LEU A 29 -48.99 8.63 0.27
C LEU A 29 -48.00 9.18 1.29
N ALA A 30 -48.37 10.21 2.07
CA ALA A 30 -47.48 10.82 3.05
C ALA A 30 -47.19 9.91 4.26
N VAL A 31 -48.14 9.08 4.68
CA VAL A 31 -47.97 8.19 5.84
C VAL A 31 -46.88 7.12 5.60
N PRO A 32 -46.88 6.35 4.49
CA PRO A 32 -45.78 5.42 4.19
C PRO A 32 -44.43 6.11 4.07
N TRP A 33 -44.38 7.31 3.48
CA TRP A 33 -43.16 8.10 3.34
C TRP A 33 -42.60 8.52 4.71
N ALA A 34 -43.46 8.96 5.63
CA ALA A 34 -43.05 9.34 6.98
C ALA A 34 -42.51 8.14 7.76
N THR A 35 -43.17 6.99 7.69
CA THR A 35 -42.71 5.76 8.37
C THR A 35 -41.40 5.24 7.77
N GLY A 36 -41.26 5.31 6.44
CA GLY A 36 -40.02 4.95 5.74
C GLY A 36 -38.85 5.86 6.11
N ALA A 37 -39.07 7.18 6.18
CA ALA A 37 -38.06 8.14 6.61
C ALA A 37 -37.68 7.95 8.08
N ALA A 38 -38.65 7.67 8.97
CA ALA A 38 -38.39 7.39 10.37
C ALA A 38 -37.57 6.10 10.55
N ALA A 39 -37.94 5.03 9.84
CA ALA A 39 -37.19 3.77 9.85
C ALA A 39 -35.77 3.95 9.31
N PHE A 40 -35.59 4.70 8.22
CA PHE A 40 -34.28 4.99 7.65
C PHE A 40 -33.42 5.84 8.61
N HIS A 41 -34.02 6.84 9.26
CA HIS A 41 -33.32 7.64 10.27
C HIS A 41 -32.90 6.79 11.46
N TRP A 42 -33.74 5.83 11.89
CA TRP A 42 -33.41 4.94 12.98
C TRP A 42 -32.31 3.93 12.61
N LEU A 43 -32.32 3.42 11.36
CA LEU A 43 -31.23 2.59 10.83
C LEU A 43 -29.92 3.38 10.66
N ALA A 44 -29.99 4.64 10.22
CA ALA A 44 -28.84 5.53 10.14
C ALA A 44 -28.31 5.94 11.53
N ALA A 45 -29.14 5.82 12.58
CA ALA A 45 -28.78 6.02 13.97
C ALA A 45 -28.28 4.74 14.66
N VAL A 46 -28.11 3.62 13.94
CA VAL A 46 -27.36 2.47 14.44
C VAL A 46 -25.99 2.99 14.88
N PRO A 47 -25.60 2.77 16.15
CA PRO A 47 -24.38 3.37 16.67
C PRO A 47 -23.22 2.99 15.77
N GLU A 48 -22.55 4.02 15.27
CA GLU A 48 -21.30 3.89 14.53
C GLU A 48 -20.36 2.97 15.32
N SER A 49 -19.51 2.24 14.59
CA SER A 49 -18.54 1.30 15.15
C SER A 49 -17.98 1.79 16.49
N PRO A 50 -17.82 0.89 17.50
CA PRO A 50 -17.31 1.25 18.81
C PRO A 50 -16.25 2.34 18.75
N ASN A 51 -16.46 3.46 19.45
CA ASN A 51 -15.44 4.48 19.51
C ASN A 51 -14.28 3.94 20.38
N CYS A 52 -13.34 3.25 19.72
CA CYS A 52 -12.31 2.42 20.33
C CYS A 52 -11.30 3.21 21.19
N GLN A 53 -11.41 4.53 21.22
CA GLN A 53 -10.52 5.43 21.96
C GLN A 53 -11.07 5.88 23.31
N THR A 54 -12.39 5.96 23.50
CA THR A 54 -13.00 6.70 24.63
C THR A 54 -14.01 5.89 25.45
N SER A 55 -14.26 4.64 25.05
CA SER A 55 -15.35 3.87 25.63
C SER A 55 -14.96 3.06 26.86
N HIS A 56 -15.64 3.32 27.98
CA HIS A 56 -15.60 2.51 29.20
C HIS A 56 -16.17 1.08 29.01
N TRP A 57 -16.94 0.84 27.94
CA TRP A 57 -17.51 -0.47 27.57
C TRP A 57 -16.62 -1.28 26.61
N ALA A 58 -15.46 -0.76 26.21
CA ALA A 58 -14.38 -1.52 25.54
C ALA A 58 -13.77 -2.63 26.42
N LYS A 59 -14.42 -2.99 27.52
CA LYS A 59 -14.15 -4.21 28.30
C LYS A 59 -14.98 -5.40 27.83
N ALA A 60 -16.14 -5.17 27.19
CA ALA A 60 -16.93 -6.25 26.63
C ALA A 60 -16.12 -6.96 25.54
N ASP A 61 -16.02 -8.29 25.62
CA ASP A 61 -15.14 -9.07 24.74
C ASP A 61 -15.45 -8.87 23.25
N LEU A 62 -16.74 -8.77 22.90
CA LEU A 62 -17.17 -8.45 21.54
C LEU A 62 -16.69 -7.07 21.07
N ALA A 63 -16.80 -6.04 21.93
CA ALA A 63 -16.37 -4.68 21.60
C ALA A 63 -14.84 -4.61 21.41
N ARG A 64 -14.08 -5.32 22.26
CA ARG A 64 -12.63 -5.46 22.13
C ARG A 64 -12.24 -6.11 20.80
N LEU A 65 -12.94 -7.18 20.43
CA LEU A 65 -12.69 -7.91 19.19
C LEU A 65 -12.98 -7.04 17.96
N GLN A 66 -14.10 -6.32 17.94
CA GLN A 66 -14.45 -5.38 16.86
C GLN A 66 -13.42 -4.25 16.72
N CYS A 67 -12.95 -3.70 17.84
CA CYS A 67 -11.90 -2.69 17.82
C CYS A 67 -10.57 -3.23 17.26
N LEU A 68 -10.24 -4.48 17.57
CA LEU A 68 -9.06 -5.12 17.02
C LEU A 68 -9.19 -5.31 15.50
N GLN A 69 -10.35 -5.78 15.03
CA GLN A 69 -10.64 -5.89 13.60
C GLN A 69 -10.54 -4.53 12.88
N GLN A 70 -11.03 -3.46 13.49
CA GLN A 70 -10.95 -2.12 12.90
C GLN A 70 -9.51 -1.65 12.73
N LYS A 71 -8.64 -1.89 13.72
CA LYS A 71 -7.19 -1.61 13.60
C LYS A 71 -6.58 -2.42 12.47
N MET A 72 -6.97 -3.68 12.33
CA MET A 72 -6.41 -4.59 11.32
C MET A 72 -6.79 -4.24 9.86
N ARG A 73 -7.80 -3.39 9.63
CA ARG A 73 -8.27 -3.03 8.27
C ARG A 73 -7.22 -2.36 7.40
N THR A 74 -6.22 -1.70 7.99
CA THR A 74 -5.16 -1.03 7.23
C THR A 74 -4.24 -2.03 6.53
N GLY A 75 -4.17 -3.28 7.02
CA GLY A 75 -3.30 -4.30 6.47
C GLY A 75 -1.81 -4.02 6.62
N GLU A 76 -1.39 -3.12 7.51
CA GLU A 76 0.04 -2.90 7.75
C GLU A 76 0.66 -4.04 8.58
N SER A 77 1.87 -4.49 8.22
CA SER A 77 2.60 -5.58 8.88
C SER A 77 2.67 -5.44 10.42
N ARG A 78 2.88 -4.22 10.92
CA ARG A 78 2.90 -3.93 12.36
C ARG A 78 1.55 -4.11 13.03
N GLN A 79 0.48 -3.75 12.35
CA GLN A 79 -0.88 -3.87 12.86
C GLN A 79 -1.29 -5.34 12.88
N VAL A 80 -0.90 -6.11 11.86
CA VAL A 80 -1.08 -7.57 11.80
C VAL A 80 -0.40 -8.28 12.96
N LEU A 81 0.87 -7.98 13.21
CA LEU A 81 1.59 -8.52 14.37
C LEU A 81 0.89 -8.20 15.69
N ALA A 82 0.44 -6.95 15.88
CA ALA A 82 -0.25 -6.54 17.10
C ALA A 82 -1.59 -7.28 17.28
N GLY A 83 -2.35 -7.45 16.20
CA GLY A 83 -3.62 -8.19 16.19
C GLY A 83 -3.46 -9.65 16.59
N ILE A 84 -2.51 -10.34 15.96
CA ILE A 84 -2.24 -11.76 16.23
C ILE A 84 -1.80 -11.97 17.67
N ARG A 85 -0.86 -11.16 18.17
CA ARG A 85 -0.40 -11.25 19.57
C ARG A 85 -1.55 -11.10 20.56
N GLN A 86 -2.46 -10.16 20.30
CA GLN A 86 -3.59 -9.92 21.18
C GLN A 86 -4.62 -11.07 21.15
N LEU A 87 -4.83 -11.72 19.99
CA LEU A 87 -5.76 -12.85 19.87
C LEU A 87 -5.19 -14.18 20.36
N LYS A 88 -3.88 -14.37 20.26
CA LYS A 88 -3.21 -15.60 20.70
C LYS A 88 -3.43 -15.90 22.17
N ASP A 89 -3.47 -14.86 22.99
CA ASP A 89 -3.66 -14.96 24.45
C ASP A 89 -5.12 -14.69 24.87
N TRP A 90 -6.09 -14.85 23.95
CA TRP A 90 -7.49 -14.58 24.26
C TRP A 90 -8.07 -15.60 25.25
N PRO A 91 -8.81 -15.17 26.30
CA PRO A 91 -9.34 -16.08 27.31
C PRO A 91 -10.28 -17.15 26.74
N GLN A 92 -10.10 -18.40 27.15
CA GLN A 92 -10.93 -19.53 26.68
C GLN A 92 -12.37 -19.48 27.20
N ASP A 93 -12.60 -18.84 28.33
CA ASP A 93 -13.89 -18.62 28.96
C ASP A 93 -14.69 -17.45 28.33
N SER A 94 -14.08 -16.68 27.43
CA SER A 94 -14.78 -15.58 26.76
C SER A 94 -15.89 -16.09 25.83
N PRO A 95 -17.10 -15.47 25.84
CA PRO A 95 -18.20 -15.84 24.94
C PRO A 95 -17.84 -15.77 23.44
N VAL A 96 -16.82 -15.00 23.07
CA VAL A 96 -16.35 -14.83 21.68
C VAL A 96 -15.08 -15.63 21.37
N TYR A 97 -14.69 -16.59 22.22
CA TYR A 97 -13.45 -17.35 22.05
C TYR A 97 -13.38 -18.05 20.67
N LEU A 98 -14.43 -18.76 20.26
CA LEU A 98 -14.46 -19.42 18.95
C LEU A 98 -14.26 -18.44 17.79
N VAL A 99 -14.93 -17.28 17.86
CA VAL A 99 -14.80 -16.22 16.85
C VAL A 99 -13.37 -15.64 16.84
N SER A 100 -12.76 -15.47 18.02
CA SER A 100 -11.37 -15.01 18.12
C SER A 100 -10.37 -16.01 17.53
N GLN A 101 -10.58 -17.31 17.70
CA GLN A 101 -9.71 -18.34 17.12
C GLN A 101 -9.81 -18.38 15.59
N GLN A 102 -11.02 -18.22 15.05
CA GLN A 102 -11.21 -18.12 13.59
C GLN A 102 -10.51 -16.88 13.02
N LEU A 103 -10.65 -15.72 13.67
CA LEU A 103 -9.94 -14.50 13.26
C LEU A 103 -8.42 -14.65 13.36
N LEU A 104 -7.94 -15.35 14.39
CA LEU A 104 -6.52 -15.62 14.57
C LEU A 104 -5.98 -16.51 13.42
N GLU A 105 -6.76 -17.47 12.94
CA GLU A 105 -6.44 -18.28 11.77
C GLU A 105 -6.39 -17.43 10.49
N ASP A 106 -7.44 -16.66 10.21
CA ASP A 106 -7.51 -15.76 9.04
C ASP A 106 -6.33 -14.78 9.02
N TRP A 107 -6.01 -14.19 10.16
CA TRP A 107 -4.90 -13.23 10.26
C TRP A 107 -3.54 -13.90 10.19
N SER A 108 -3.42 -15.18 10.56
CA SER A 108 -2.20 -15.94 10.34
C SER A 108 -1.90 -16.12 8.85
N VAL A 109 -2.94 -16.32 8.03
CA VAL A 109 -2.80 -16.34 6.55
C VAL A 109 -2.34 -14.98 6.01
N VAL A 110 -2.91 -13.89 6.53
CA VAL A 110 -2.48 -12.52 6.17
C VAL A 110 -1.03 -12.27 6.58
N ALA A 111 -0.63 -12.66 7.79
CA ALA A 111 0.75 -12.53 8.26
C ALA A 111 1.72 -13.34 7.39
N TRP A 112 1.34 -14.55 6.97
CA TRP A 112 2.12 -15.35 6.04
C TRP A 112 2.29 -14.69 4.67
N SER A 113 1.21 -14.12 4.12
CA SER A 113 1.26 -13.36 2.87
C SER A 113 2.19 -12.16 2.98
N GLN A 114 2.06 -11.38 4.06
CA GLN A 114 2.94 -10.23 4.30
C GLN A 114 4.39 -10.63 4.52
N ALA A 115 4.65 -11.74 5.21
CA ALA A 115 6.00 -12.22 5.44
C ALA A 115 6.73 -12.50 4.12
N GLN A 116 6.02 -13.02 3.11
CA GLN A 116 6.56 -13.23 1.76
C GLN A 116 6.89 -11.90 1.08
N VAL A 117 5.97 -10.93 1.14
CA VAL A 117 6.19 -9.59 0.57
C VAL A 117 7.40 -8.91 1.21
N GLU A 118 7.50 -8.95 2.54
CA GLU A 118 8.63 -8.36 3.28
C GLU A 118 9.94 -9.09 2.96
N PHE A 119 9.92 -10.42 2.79
CA PHE A 119 11.07 -11.18 2.34
C PHE A 119 11.53 -10.71 0.94
N ASP A 120 10.63 -10.59 -0.02
CA ASP A 120 10.93 -10.14 -1.38
C ASP A 120 11.34 -8.65 -1.47
N ALA A 121 10.95 -7.86 -0.47
CA ALA A 121 11.41 -6.49 -0.30
C ALA A 121 12.83 -6.39 0.26
N GLY A 122 13.33 -7.44 0.93
CA GLY A 122 14.60 -7.42 1.66
C GLY A 122 14.45 -7.04 3.14
N GLU A 123 13.22 -6.97 3.65
CA GLU A 123 12.87 -6.66 5.03
C GLU A 123 12.88 -7.94 5.90
N TRP A 124 14.04 -8.58 5.96
CA TRP A 124 14.23 -9.93 6.53
C TRP A 124 13.75 -10.07 7.97
N GLU A 125 14.01 -9.05 8.81
CA GLU A 125 13.63 -9.07 10.22
C GLU A 125 12.10 -8.97 10.39
N THR A 126 11.44 -8.14 9.60
CA THR A 126 9.98 -8.00 9.61
C THR A 126 9.30 -9.27 9.12
N SER A 127 9.82 -9.86 8.04
CA SER A 127 9.37 -11.17 7.54
C SER A 127 9.48 -12.26 8.60
N ALA A 128 10.64 -12.38 9.25
CA ALA A 128 10.87 -13.37 10.30
C ALA A 128 9.94 -13.18 11.51
N ARG A 129 9.67 -11.93 11.92
CA ARG A 129 8.71 -11.63 12.99
C ARG A 129 7.30 -12.09 12.64
N LEU A 130 6.83 -11.83 11.42
CA LEU A 130 5.50 -12.25 10.96
C LEU A 130 5.33 -13.77 11.01
N VAL A 131 6.34 -14.52 10.53
CA VAL A 131 6.31 -15.99 10.59
C VAL A 131 6.30 -16.51 12.03
N ALA A 132 7.03 -15.86 12.94
CA ALA A 132 7.13 -16.27 14.34
C ALA A 132 5.82 -16.11 15.12
N GLU A 133 4.94 -15.19 14.72
CA GLU A 133 3.64 -14.98 15.39
C GLU A 133 2.58 -16.00 14.99
N ILE A 134 2.76 -16.73 13.88
CA ILE A 134 1.80 -17.75 13.42
C ILE A 134 1.67 -18.84 14.51
N PRO A 135 0.46 -19.10 15.04
CA PRO A 135 0.26 -20.12 16.08
C PRO A 135 0.50 -21.54 15.60
N ARG A 136 1.10 -22.38 16.47
CA ARG A 136 1.43 -23.79 16.18
C ARG A 136 0.24 -24.71 15.94
N GLN A 137 -0.94 -24.30 16.42
CA GLN A 137 -2.16 -25.08 16.33
C GLN A 137 -2.76 -25.11 14.92
N PHE A 138 -2.29 -24.25 14.01
CA PHE A 138 -2.76 -24.21 12.63
C PHE A 138 -1.79 -24.92 11.69
N GLU A 139 -2.33 -25.58 10.67
CA GLU A 139 -1.57 -26.30 9.64
C GLU A 139 -0.54 -25.41 8.92
N LEU A 140 -0.87 -24.12 8.75
CA LEU A 140 0.01 -23.13 8.13
C LEU A 140 1.37 -22.99 8.84
N TRP A 141 1.44 -23.27 10.15
CA TRP A 141 2.66 -23.10 10.94
C TRP A 141 3.82 -23.93 10.39
N ASN A 142 3.59 -25.21 10.10
CA ASN A 142 4.63 -26.11 9.59
C ASN A 142 5.21 -25.59 8.26
N HIS A 143 4.32 -25.18 7.36
CA HIS A 143 4.71 -24.63 6.05
C HIS A 143 5.51 -23.34 6.21
N ALA A 144 5.04 -22.40 7.01
CA ALA A 144 5.67 -21.10 7.21
C ALA A 144 7.07 -21.23 7.84
N GLN A 145 7.24 -22.10 8.84
CA GLN A 145 8.53 -22.34 9.48
C GLN A 145 9.54 -23.01 8.55
N ALA A 146 9.10 -24.00 7.77
CA ALA A 146 9.96 -24.67 6.79
C ALA A 146 10.46 -23.67 5.74
N ARG A 147 9.57 -22.82 5.21
CA ARG A 147 9.94 -21.81 4.20
C ARG A 147 10.80 -20.69 4.79
N SER A 148 10.54 -20.25 6.02
CA SER A 148 11.40 -19.27 6.72
C SER A 148 12.84 -19.77 6.93
N THR A 149 13.03 -21.08 7.09
CA THR A 149 14.37 -21.66 7.15
C THR A 149 15.11 -21.55 5.81
N LEU A 150 14.41 -21.78 4.69
CA LEU A 150 14.96 -21.58 3.35
C LEU A 150 15.31 -20.10 3.10
N TRP A 151 14.47 -19.17 3.57
CA TRP A 151 14.71 -17.73 3.46
C TRP A 151 16.00 -17.28 4.13
N LYS A 152 16.34 -17.83 5.30
CA LYS A 152 17.62 -17.54 5.97
C LYS A 152 18.82 -17.95 5.11
N ASN A 153 18.71 -19.08 4.41
CA ASN A 153 19.77 -19.53 3.50
C ASN A 153 19.90 -18.60 2.30
N VAL A 154 18.78 -18.19 1.69
CA VAL A 154 18.78 -17.23 0.57
C VAL A 154 19.35 -15.87 1.00
N GLN A 155 18.98 -15.38 2.17
CA GLN A 155 19.55 -14.15 2.75
C GLN A 155 21.07 -14.26 2.89
N SER A 156 21.55 -15.30 3.57
CA SER A 156 22.99 -15.49 3.82
C SER A 156 23.79 -15.64 2.52
N GLN A 157 23.27 -16.39 1.54
CA GLN A 157 23.92 -16.53 0.23
C GLN A 157 23.96 -15.20 -0.53
N GLY A 158 22.88 -14.42 -0.48
CA GLY A 158 22.83 -13.11 -1.10
C GLY A 158 23.82 -12.12 -0.49
N GLU A 159 23.89 -12.06 0.85
CA GLU A 159 24.85 -11.23 1.57
C GLU A 159 26.29 -11.60 1.21
N GLN A 160 26.60 -12.90 1.14
CA GLN A 160 27.92 -13.38 0.73
C GLN A 160 28.27 -12.96 -0.70
N LEU A 161 27.39 -13.23 -1.66
CA LEU A 161 27.63 -12.88 -3.07
C LEU A 161 27.76 -11.37 -3.28
N TYR A 162 26.92 -10.59 -2.60
CA TYR A 162 26.98 -9.14 -2.64
C TYR A 162 28.30 -8.61 -2.08
N GLY A 163 28.75 -9.14 -0.93
CA GLY A 163 30.05 -8.79 -0.35
C GLY A 163 31.23 -9.15 -1.26
N LEU A 164 31.19 -10.32 -1.91
CA LEU A 164 32.21 -10.72 -2.90
C LEU A 164 32.23 -9.79 -4.11
N ALA A 165 31.06 -9.39 -4.63
CA ALA A 165 30.97 -8.42 -5.72
C ALA A 165 31.59 -7.08 -5.33
N GLN A 166 31.29 -6.57 -4.13
CA GLN A 166 31.89 -5.34 -3.61
C GLN A 166 33.41 -5.45 -3.46
N ALA A 167 33.92 -6.55 -2.93
CA ALA A 167 35.36 -6.77 -2.81
C ALA A 167 36.06 -6.78 -4.19
N ALA A 168 35.46 -7.44 -5.18
CA ALA A 168 35.97 -7.45 -6.55
C ALA A 168 35.95 -6.05 -7.20
N ILE A 169 34.92 -5.24 -6.93
CA ILE A 169 34.87 -3.83 -7.35
C ILE A 169 36.02 -3.03 -6.75
N GLN A 170 36.31 -3.19 -5.45
CA GLN A 170 37.43 -2.48 -4.81
C GLN A 170 38.79 -2.91 -5.38
N ALA A 171 38.93 -4.19 -5.73
CA ALA A 171 40.11 -4.72 -6.38
C ALA A 171 40.20 -4.38 -7.88
N GLN A 172 39.24 -3.61 -8.43
CA GLN A 172 39.11 -3.31 -9.86
C GLN A 172 39.01 -4.57 -10.74
N ASN A 173 38.59 -5.70 -10.17
CA ASN A 173 38.34 -6.94 -10.89
C ASN A 173 36.89 -6.96 -11.40
N TRP A 174 36.65 -6.24 -12.50
CA TRP A 174 35.32 -6.03 -13.06
C TRP A 174 34.62 -7.33 -13.49
N ALA A 175 35.38 -8.28 -14.03
CA ALA A 175 34.83 -9.56 -14.49
C ALA A 175 34.30 -10.41 -13.33
N GLU A 176 35.06 -10.52 -12.23
CA GLU A 176 34.62 -11.27 -11.06
C GLU A 176 33.44 -10.56 -10.36
N ALA A 177 33.45 -9.22 -10.30
CA ALA A 177 32.32 -8.46 -9.77
C ALA A 177 31.02 -8.73 -10.55
N LEU A 178 31.08 -8.75 -11.88
CA LEU A 178 29.92 -9.00 -12.74
C LEU A 178 29.41 -10.44 -12.62
N LYS A 179 30.33 -11.41 -12.47
CA LYS A 179 29.98 -12.82 -12.20
C LYS A 179 29.21 -12.97 -10.89
N HIS A 180 29.64 -12.32 -9.81
CA HIS A 180 28.91 -12.33 -8.54
C HIS A 180 27.56 -11.61 -8.64
N ALA A 181 27.48 -10.51 -9.38
CA ALA A 181 26.22 -9.83 -9.67
C ALA A 181 25.24 -10.74 -10.44
N GLN A 182 25.72 -11.49 -11.43
CA GLN A 182 24.91 -12.48 -12.14
C GLN A 182 24.43 -13.60 -11.22
N ALA A 183 25.30 -14.11 -10.34
CA ALA A 183 24.92 -15.15 -9.38
C ALA A 183 23.76 -14.71 -8.46
N LEU A 184 23.72 -13.43 -8.05
CA LEU A 184 22.60 -12.87 -7.28
C LEU A 184 21.26 -12.93 -8.01
N THR A 185 21.26 -12.88 -9.34
CA THR A 185 20.02 -12.94 -10.15
C THR A 185 19.34 -14.31 -10.13
N HIS A 186 20.09 -15.35 -9.76
CA HIS A 186 19.60 -16.72 -9.67
C HIS A 186 19.05 -17.07 -8.28
N LEU A 187 19.18 -16.18 -7.30
CA LEU A 187 18.56 -16.37 -5.99
C LEU A 187 17.04 -16.21 -6.08
N GLU A 188 16.31 -17.07 -5.36
CA GLU A 188 14.85 -17.06 -5.30
C GLU A 188 14.35 -15.95 -4.36
N ASN A 189 14.64 -14.70 -4.74
CA ASN A 189 14.24 -13.50 -4.01
C ASN A 189 14.34 -12.24 -4.88
N ASP A 190 13.32 -11.39 -4.81
CA ASP A 190 13.22 -10.22 -5.68
C ASP A 190 14.23 -9.11 -5.33
N TYR A 191 14.53 -8.92 -4.04
CA TYR A 191 15.54 -7.97 -3.59
C TYR A 191 16.92 -8.31 -4.15
N TRP A 192 17.40 -9.55 -3.98
CA TRP A 192 18.71 -9.96 -4.52
C TRP A 192 18.77 -9.89 -6.04
N ARG A 193 17.68 -10.26 -6.72
CA ARG A 193 17.59 -10.14 -8.17
C ARG A 193 17.67 -8.69 -8.63
N ARG A 194 17.03 -7.75 -7.93
CA ARG A 194 17.18 -6.30 -8.20
C ARG A 194 18.63 -5.84 -8.00
N GLN A 195 19.27 -6.26 -6.91
CA GLN A 195 20.68 -5.93 -6.63
C GLN A 195 21.61 -6.42 -7.76
N GLY A 196 21.42 -7.65 -8.23
CA GLY A 196 22.24 -8.25 -9.28
C GLY A 196 22.01 -7.69 -10.69
N ILE A 197 20.76 -7.33 -11.04
CA ILE A 197 20.42 -6.84 -12.39
C ILE A 197 20.65 -5.33 -12.54
N ARG A 198 20.44 -4.54 -11.48
CA ARG A 198 20.41 -3.06 -11.58
C ARG A 198 21.52 -2.41 -10.78
N GLU A 199 21.56 -2.66 -9.48
CA GLU A 199 22.40 -1.89 -8.56
C GLU A 199 23.89 -2.17 -8.77
N LEU A 200 24.30 -3.44 -8.73
CA LEU A 200 25.71 -3.81 -8.90
C LEU A 200 26.26 -3.46 -10.29
N PRO A 201 25.57 -3.77 -11.41
CA PRO A 201 26.06 -3.39 -12.73
C PRO A 201 26.25 -1.87 -12.88
N SER A 202 25.32 -1.06 -12.37
CA SER A 202 25.45 0.41 -12.41
C SER A 202 26.64 0.91 -11.59
N LEU A 203 26.85 0.33 -10.41
CA LEU A 203 28.01 0.63 -9.57
C LEU A 203 29.33 0.25 -10.24
N ILE A 204 29.39 -0.93 -10.86
CA ILE A 204 30.56 -1.41 -11.61
C ILE A 204 30.88 -0.43 -12.74
N GLN A 205 29.88 -0.05 -13.54
CA GLN A 205 30.07 0.87 -14.66
C GLN A 205 30.60 2.24 -14.20
N ALA A 206 30.01 2.81 -13.14
CA ALA A 206 30.46 4.08 -12.58
C ALA A 206 31.91 4.01 -12.09
N ARG A 207 32.27 2.93 -11.37
CA ARG A 207 33.64 2.72 -10.85
C ARG A 207 34.66 2.49 -11.95
N GLN A 208 34.28 1.75 -13.00
CA GLN A 208 35.14 1.48 -14.14
C GLN A 208 35.44 2.75 -14.94
N ALA A 209 34.43 3.61 -15.17
CA ALA A 209 34.63 4.89 -15.85
C ALA A 209 35.61 5.78 -15.08
N SER A 210 35.42 5.92 -13.76
CA SER A 210 36.35 6.70 -12.93
C SER A 210 37.78 6.14 -12.92
N ALA A 211 37.94 4.82 -12.99
CA ALA A 211 39.25 4.18 -13.08
C ALA A 211 39.94 4.45 -14.44
N GLN A 212 39.18 4.50 -15.54
CA GLN A 212 39.69 4.83 -16.87
C GLN A 212 40.12 6.30 -16.98
N ASP A 213 39.36 7.21 -16.38
CA ASP A 213 39.71 8.63 -16.31
C ASP A 213 41.02 8.84 -15.53
N ALA A 214 41.22 8.10 -14.44
CA ALA A 214 42.44 8.15 -13.64
C ALA A 214 43.66 7.51 -14.35
N ALA A 215 43.43 6.52 -15.21
CA ALA A 215 44.48 5.83 -15.96
C ALA A 215 44.88 6.54 -17.25
N SER A 216 44.05 7.45 -17.76
CA SER A 216 44.34 8.23 -18.96
C SER A 216 45.34 9.34 -18.63
N PRO A 217 46.57 9.31 -19.19
CA PRO A 217 47.47 10.46 -19.06
C PRO A 217 46.81 11.63 -19.78
N GLY A 218 46.47 12.69 -19.03
CA GLY A 218 45.89 13.90 -19.61
C GLY A 218 46.74 14.40 -20.80
N PRO A 219 46.14 15.05 -21.81
CA PRO A 219 46.91 15.54 -22.94
C PRO A 219 48.09 16.36 -22.41
N LEU A 220 49.28 15.93 -22.79
CA LEU A 220 50.54 16.56 -22.45
C LEU A 220 50.35 18.08 -22.53
N ALA A 221 50.64 18.74 -21.42
CA ALA A 221 50.98 20.14 -21.40
C ALA A 221 52.27 20.34 -22.24
N SER A 222 52.13 20.20 -23.56
CA SER A 222 53.08 20.62 -24.57
C SER A 222 52.33 21.57 -25.48
N SER A 223 51.99 22.73 -24.92
CA SER A 223 51.86 23.94 -25.73
C SER A 223 53.28 24.52 -25.78
N PRO A 224 54.00 24.42 -26.91
CA PRO A 224 55.14 25.29 -27.10
C PRO A 224 54.59 26.72 -27.13
N LEU A 225 55.21 27.60 -26.36
CA LEU A 225 55.06 29.04 -26.46
C LEU A 225 55.24 29.48 -27.93
N ALA A 226 54.15 29.56 -28.68
CA ALA A 226 54.10 30.32 -29.92
C ALA A 226 53.79 31.78 -29.54
N PRO A 227 54.66 32.75 -29.87
CA PRO A 227 54.34 34.15 -29.66
C PRO A 227 53.07 34.49 -30.45
N ARG A 228 52.05 34.88 -29.70
CA ARG A 228 50.74 35.32 -30.17
C ARG A 228 50.92 36.57 -31.03
N ALA A 229 50.97 36.38 -32.35
CA ALA A 229 50.73 37.47 -33.29
C ALA A 229 49.32 38.02 -33.01
N ALA A 230 49.28 39.32 -32.75
CA ALA A 230 48.08 40.06 -32.44
C ALA A 230 47.08 39.94 -33.59
N ASN A 231 45.85 39.56 -33.28
CA ASN A 231 44.70 39.89 -34.12
C ASN A 231 43.56 40.38 -33.21
N PRO A 232 43.19 41.67 -33.27
CA PRO A 232 42.15 42.25 -32.43
C PRO A 232 40.83 42.30 -33.19
N ALA A 233 40.00 41.27 -33.08
CA ALA A 233 38.57 41.40 -33.32
C ALA A 233 37.83 40.13 -32.90
N SER A 234 37.08 40.22 -31.81
CA SER A 234 35.65 39.86 -31.76
C SER A 234 35.26 39.40 -30.35
N GLN A 235 34.94 40.42 -29.55
CA GLN A 235 33.74 40.51 -28.73
C GLN A 235 33.33 39.30 -27.87
N ARG A 236 33.65 39.49 -26.59
CA ARG A 236 32.96 38.99 -25.40
C ARG A 236 31.45 38.85 -25.61
N THR A 237 30.91 37.68 -25.29
CA THR A 237 29.58 37.55 -24.68
C THR A 237 29.69 36.56 -23.50
N PRO A 238 29.27 36.93 -22.28
CA PRO A 238 29.41 36.07 -21.11
C PRO A 238 28.20 35.15 -20.99
N LEU A 239 28.39 33.83 -21.04
CA LEU A 239 27.37 32.89 -20.60
C LEU A 239 27.63 32.52 -19.14
N ARG A 240 26.75 33.10 -18.32
CA ARG A 240 26.40 32.84 -16.93
C ARG A 240 26.71 31.42 -16.45
N LEU A 241 27.37 31.37 -15.29
CA LEU A 241 27.37 30.24 -14.37
C LEU A 241 25.92 29.81 -14.05
N SER A 242 25.62 28.54 -14.27
CA SER A 242 24.48 27.85 -13.65
C SER A 242 25.00 26.96 -12.50
N PRO A 243 24.34 26.96 -11.33
CA PRO A 243 24.72 26.12 -10.19
C PRO A 243 24.30 24.64 -10.37
N PRO A 244 24.88 23.71 -9.59
CA PRO A 244 24.52 22.30 -9.65
C PRO A 244 23.08 22.07 -9.15
N LEU A 245 22.34 21.27 -9.91
CA LEU A 245 21.01 20.78 -9.56
C LEU A 245 21.08 19.93 -8.29
N VAL A 246 20.48 20.45 -7.22
CA VAL A 246 20.05 19.70 -6.06
C VAL A 246 18.93 18.76 -6.51
N VAL A 247 19.17 17.45 -6.49
CA VAL A 247 18.13 16.44 -6.70
C VAL A 247 17.21 16.46 -5.48
N SER A 248 16.09 17.16 -5.63
CA SER A 248 14.98 17.17 -4.69
C SER A 248 14.22 15.84 -4.80
N LEU A 249 14.30 15.02 -3.76
CA LEU A 249 13.46 13.83 -3.58
C LEU A 249 12.02 14.29 -3.31
N ASN A 250 11.26 14.56 -4.37
CA ASN A 250 9.83 14.80 -4.26
C ASN A 250 9.08 13.51 -4.65
N ARG A 251 8.54 12.84 -3.64
CA ARG A 251 7.70 11.64 -3.74
C ARG A 251 6.24 12.09 -3.88
N PRO A 252 5.56 11.88 -5.03
CA PRO A 252 4.11 12.01 -5.06
C PRO A 252 3.48 10.74 -4.49
N SER A 253 2.94 10.89 -3.28
CA SER A 253 1.98 9.97 -2.67
C SER A 253 0.61 10.27 -3.25
N SER A 254 0.16 9.46 -4.21
CA SER A 254 -1.25 9.34 -4.60
C SER A 254 -1.48 7.94 -5.17
N VAL A 255 -1.75 6.98 -4.30
CA VAL A 255 -2.42 5.73 -4.68
C VAL A 255 -3.92 6.02 -4.60
N GLU A 256 -4.54 6.07 -5.76
CA GLU A 256 -5.99 6.13 -5.93
C GLU A 256 -6.60 4.78 -5.51
N PRO A 257 -7.61 4.74 -4.62
CA PRO A 257 -8.23 3.48 -4.26
C PRO A 257 -9.13 2.99 -5.41
N ALA A 258 -8.80 1.80 -5.91
CA ALA A 258 -9.66 1.06 -6.83
C ALA A 258 -11.05 0.85 -6.20
N GLN A 259 -12.07 1.42 -6.85
CA GLN A 259 -13.48 1.18 -6.55
C GLN A 259 -13.82 -0.28 -6.87
N VAL A 260 -13.87 -1.13 -5.85
CA VAL A 260 -14.42 -2.49 -5.94
C VAL A 260 -15.94 -2.38 -5.90
N ARG A 261 -16.58 -2.66 -7.05
CA ARG A 261 -18.03 -2.79 -7.21
C ARG A 261 -18.44 -4.21 -6.75
N PRO A 262 -19.31 -4.38 -5.73
CA PRO A 262 -19.86 -5.70 -5.44
C PRO A 262 -21.07 -5.98 -6.34
N GLU A 263 -20.92 -6.93 -7.27
CA GLU A 263 -22.06 -7.65 -7.84
C GLU A 263 -22.59 -8.63 -6.79
N PHE A 264 -23.66 -8.25 -6.09
CA PHE A 264 -24.51 -9.21 -5.39
C PHE A 264 -25.52 -9.75 -6.41
N SER A 265 -25.24 -10.94 -6.94
CA SER A 265 -26.23 -11.78 -7.60
C SER A 265 -26.89 -12.64 -6.52
N VAL A 266 -28.17 -12.39 -6.28
CA VAL A 266 -29.02 -13.16 -5.34
C VAL A 266 -29.63 -14.33 -6.11
N ALA A 267 -29.45 -15.53 -5.57
CA ALA A 267 -30.30 -16.69 -5.80
C ALA A 267 -30.76 -17.22 -4.43
#